data_AF-A0A854X0L0-F1
#
_entry.id   AF-A0A854X0L0-F1
#
_cell.length_a   1.000
_cell.length_b   1.000
_cell.length_c   1.000
_cell.angle_alpha   90.00
_cell.angle_beta   90.00
_cell.angle_gamma   90.00
#
_symmetry.space_group_name_H-M   'P 1'
#
loop_
_entity.id
_entity.type
_entity.pdbx_description
1 polymer ?
#
loop_
_entity_poly.entity_id
_entity_poly.type
_entity_poly.pdbx_seq_one_letter_code
_entity_poly.pdbx_strand_id
1 'polypeptide(L)' 'MLRDEVALLAMPGAHHKALLRQAHALHQGNVIDADHLGDLLELADAALAYAVESLLDLKGDE' A
#
# COMPACT_ATOMS: atom_id res chain seq x y z
N MET A 1 -21.45 -3.83 -3.23
CA MET A 1 -20.42 -3.97 -2.18
C MET A 1 -19.19 -3.16 -2.56
N LEU A 2 -19.38 -1.87 -2.91
CA LEU A 2 -18.38 -0.99 -3.53
C LEU A 2 -17.94 0.17 -2.60
N ARG A 3 -18.54 0.24 -1.40
CA ARG A 3 -18.26 1.32 -0.43
C ARG A 3 -16.94 1.14 0.32
N ASP A 4 -16.36 -0.06 0.28
CA ASP A 4 -15.10 -0.33 0.97
C ASP A 4 -13.87 0.13 0.19
N GLU A 5 -13.90 0.16 -1.15
CA GLU A 5 -12.76 0.64 -1.96
C GLU A 5 -12.47 2.12 -1.72
N VAL A 6 -13.50 2.97 -1.66
CA VAL A 6 -13.33 4.41 -1.42
C VAL A 6 -12.77 4.67 -0.01
N ALA A 7 -13.17 3.89 0.99
CA ALA A 7 -12.64 4.01 2.35
C ALA A 7 -11.21 3.47 2.47
N LEU A 8 -10.89 2.40 1.75
CA LEU A 8 -9.54 1.82 1.66
C LEU A 8 -8.57 2.78 0.94
N LEU A 9 -9.08 3.53 -0.05
CA LEU A 9 -8.34 4.55 -0.80
C LEU A 9 -8.33 5.93 -0.11
N ALA A 10 -9.08 6.13 0.98
CA ALA A 10 -9.16 7.42 1.66
C ALA A 10 -7.87 7.77 2.42
N MET A 11 -7.06 6.77 2.80
CA MET A 11 -5.82 6.97 3.58
C MET A 11 -4.64 6.16 3.01
N PRO A 12 -4.28 6.35 1.73
CA PRO A 12 -3.35 5.48 1.04
C PRO A 12 -1.95 5.54 1.68
N GLY A 13 -1.52 6.72 2.16
CA GLY A 13 -0.27 6.86 2.91
C GLY A 13 -0.25 6.18 4.28
N ALA A 14 -1.40 6.04 4.96
CA ALA A 14 -1.47 5.33 6.24
C ALA A 14 -1.37 3.82 6.04
N HIS A 15 -2.05 3.29 5.02
CA HIS A 15 -1.95 1.89 4.62
C HIS A 15 -0.55 1.54 4.13
N HIS A 16 0.06 2.37 3.29
CA HIS A 16 1.43 2.20 2.86
C HIS A 16 2.40 2.11 4.05
N LYS A 17 2.32 3.03 5.02
CA LYS A 17 3.15 2.95 6.25
C LYS A 17 2.90 1.68 7.08
N ALA A 18 1.69 1.13 7.07
CA ALA A 18 1.38 -0.12 7.75
C ALA A 18 2.03 -1.31 7.03
N LEU A 19 1.98 -1.35 5.69
CA LEU A 19 2.63 -2.37 4.87
C LEU A 19 4.14 -2.40 5.09
N LEU A 20 4.81 -1.23 5.08
CA LEU A 20 6.25 -1.16 5.35
C LEU A 20 6.62 -1.75 6.72
N ARG A 21 5.85 -1.40 7.76
CA ARG A 21 6.09 -1.92 9.12
C ARG A 21 5.92 -3.43 9.19
N GLN A 22 4.90 -3.97 8.53
CA GLN A 22 4.64 -5.40 8.49
C GLN A 22 5.74 -6.14 7.71
N ALA A 23 6.15 -5.64 6.55
CA ALA A 23 7.23 -6.24 5.76
C ALA A 23 8.55 -6.28 6.55
N HIS A 24 8.91 -5.18 7.23
CA HIS A 24 10.08 -5.17 8.10
C HIS A 24 9.95 -6.13 9.29
N ALA A 25 8.78 -6.24 9.91
CA ALA A 25 8.55 -7.18 10.99
C ALA A 25 8.71 -8.64 10.54
N LEU A 26 8.25 -8.98 9.33
CA LEU A 26 8.43 -10.31 8.74
C LEU A 26 9.91 -10.63 8.51
N HIS A 27 10.67 -9.68 7.96
CA HIS A 27 12.10 -9.85 7.74
C HIS A 27 12.88 -9.95 9.07
N GLN A 28 12.57 -9.11 10.06
CA GLN A 28 13.17 -9.19 11.40
C GLN A 28 12.85 -10.50 12.11
N GLY A 29 11.67 -11.07 11.85
CA GLY A 29 11.28 -12.40 12.30
C GLY A 29 11.93 -13.55 11.53
N ASN A 30 12.79 -13.27 10.54
CA ASN A 30 13.37 -14.24 9.61
C ASN A 30 12.31 -15.09 8.88
N VAL A 31 11.09 -14.55 8.69
CA VAL A 31 10.01 -15.22 7.95
C VAL A 31 10.21 -15.10 6.44
N ILE A 32 10.84 -14.00 6.02
CA ILE A 32 11.22 -13.69 4.64
C ILE A 32 12.68 -13.26 4.62
N ASP A 33 13.34 -13.43 3.47
CA ASP A 33 14.69 -12.91 3.24
C ASP A 33 14.68 -11.47 2.73
N ALA A 34 15.87 -10.94 2.46
CA ALA A 34 16.06 -9.57 2.00
C ALA A 34 15.51 -9.32 0.59
N ASP A 35 15.54 -10.33 -0.29
CA ASP A 35 15.03 -10.21 -1.66
C ASP A 35 13.50 -10.10 -1.63
N HIS A 36 12.83 -10.98 -0.88
CA HIS A 36 11.38 -10.92 -0.66
C HIS A 36 10.95 -9.65 0.08
N LEU A 37 11.78 -9.14 1.00
CA LEU A 37 11.52 -7.83 1.60
C LEU A 37 11.51 -6.74 0.53
N GLY A 38 12.50 -6.73 -0.37
CA GLY A 38 12.57 -5.79 -1.49
C GLY A 38 11.29 -5.81 -2.35
N ASP A 39 10.85 -6.99 -2.77
CA ASP A 39 9.65 -7.19 -3.57
C ASP A 39 8.39 -6.62 -2.88
N LEU A 40 8.26 -6.85 -1.56
CA LEU A 40 7.11 -6.35 -0.79
C LEU A 40 7.12 -4.81 -0.66
N LEU A 41 8.29 -4.20 -0.53
CA LEU A 41 8.42 -2.75 -0.47
C LEU A 41 8.06 -2.13 -1.83
N GLU A 42 8.55 -2.70 -2.93
CA GLU A 42 8.21 -2.25 -4.29
C GLU A 42 6.71 -2.37 -4.56
N LEU A 43 6.09 -3.49 -4.17
CA LEU A 43 4.65 -3.67 -4.31
C LEU A 43 3.85 -2.65 -3.47
N ALA A 44 4.32 -2.33 -2.26
CA ALA A 44 3.68 -1.33 -1.41
C ALA A 44 3.78 0.09 -1.99
N ASP A 45 4.87 0.41 -2.68
CA ASP A 45 5.05 1.67 -3.40
C ASP A 45 4.13 1.74 -4.62
N ALA A 46 4.06 0.67 -5.42
CA ALA A 46 3.17 0.58 -6.56
C ALA A 46 1.68 0.71 -6.16
N ALA A 47 1.28 0.04 -5.07
CA ALA A 47 -0.06 0.13 -4.53
C ALA A 47 -0.40 1.57 -4.05
N LEU A 48 0.57 2.27 -3.43
CA LEU A 48 0.40 3.66 -3.04
C LEU A 48 0.22 4.57 -4.25
N ALA A 49 1.05 4.42 -5.28
CA ALA A 49 0.96 5.20 -6.52
C ALA A 49 -0.42 5.03 -7.18
N TYR A 50 -0.86 3.78 -7.37
CA TYR A 50 -2.18 3.47 -7.92
C TYR A 50 -3.32 4.10 -7.10
N ALA A 51 -3.25 3.99 -5.77
CA ALA A 51 -4.27 4.53 -4.89
C ALA A 51 -4.34 6.07 -4.94
N VAL A 52 -3.19 6.74 -5.05
CA VAL A 52 -3.11 8.21 -5.20
C VAL A 52 -3.67 8.64 -6.55
N GLU A 53 -3.28 7.98 -7.64
CA GLU A 53 -3.79 8.25 -8.98
C GLU A 53 -5.32 8.08 -9.04
N SER A 54 -5.82 6.96 -8.52
CA SER A 54 -7.26 6.67 -8.46
C SER A 54 -8.03 7.73 -7.65
N LEU A 55 -7.46 8.24 -6.56
CA LEU A 55 -8.09 9.28 -5.75
C LEU A 55 -8.11 10.64 -6.47
N LEU A 56 -7.11 10.92 -7.32
CA LEU A 56 -7.09 12.13 -8.15
C LEU A 56 -8.11 12.04 -9.27
N ASP A 57 -8.20 10.91 -9.96
CA ASP A 57 -9.21 10.66 -11.01
C ASP A 57 -10.63 10.82 -10.45
N LEU A 58 -10.92 10.23 -9.29
CA LEU A 58 -12.22 10.36 -8.61
C LEU A 58 -12.59 11.81 -8.23
N LYS A 59 -11.61 12.70 -8.03
CA LYS A 59 -11.84 14.12 -7.73
C LYS A 59 -11.98 14.99 -8.99
N GLY A 60 -11.52 14.50 -10.14
CA GLY A 60 -11.59 15.21 -11.42
C GLY A 60 -12.93 15.08 -12.14
N ASP A 61 -13.77 14.12 -11.72
CA ASP A 61 -15.10 13.84 -12.29
C ASP A 61 -16.26 14.65 -11.63
N GLU A 62 -15.97 15.69 -10.84
CA GLU A 62 -16.94 16.71 -10.37
C GLU A 62 -16.89 18.01 -11.21
#